data_AF-A0A945QPJ0-F1
#
_entry.id   AF-A0A945QPJ0-F1
#
_cell.length_a   1.000
_cell.length_b   1.000
_cell.length_c   1.000
_cell.angle_alpha   90.00
_cell.angle_beta   90.00
_cell.angle_gamma   90.00
#
_symmetry.space_group_name_H-M   'P 1'
#
loop_
_entity.id
_entity.type
_entity.pdbx_description
1 polymer ?
#
loop_
_entity_poly.entity_id
_entity_poly.type
_entity_poly.pdbx_seq_one_letter_code
_entity_poly.pdbx_strand_id
1 'polypeptide(L)' 'MNSSSILIGIAGGTGSGKTSIANYLLNKFGSEQLIVIEQDSYYKNNSALSIDERNQQNFDHPDAIDIELFNKQLVSLLG' A
#
# COMPACT_ATOMS: atom_id res chain seq x y z
N MET A 1 25.52 -9.02 -6.99
CA MET A 1 25.03 -8.54 -5.69
C MET A 1 23.73 -9.26 -5.42
N ASN A 2 23.71 -10.25 -4.54
CA ASN A 2 22.45 -10.86 -4.07
C ASN A 2 22.00 -10.06 -2.85
N SER A 3 21.31 -8.95 -3.09
CA SER A 3 20.57 -8.27 -2.04
C SER A 3 19.20 -8.92 -1.97
N SER A 4 19.03 -9.89 -1.07
CA SER A 4 17.73 -10.52 -0.85
C SER A 4 16.84 -9.53 -0.08
N SER A 5 16.04 -8.76 -0.81
CA SER A 5 15.01 -7.90 -0.21
C SER A 5 13.97 -8.76 0.52
N ILE A 6 13.51 -8.30 1.69
CA ILE A 6 12.47 -8.98 2.48
C ILE A 6 11.18 -8.19 2.37
N LEU A 7 10.10 -8.84 1.92
CA LEU A 7 8.75 -8.27 1.96
C LEU A 7 8.07 -8.63 3.28
N ILE A 8 7.62 -7.62 4.01
CA ILE A 8 6.86 -7.78 5.27
C ILE A 8 5.47 -7.18 5.07
N GLY A 9 4.44 -8.02 5.13
CA GLY A 9 3.04 -7.57 5.11
C GLY A 9 2.52 -7.22 6.50
N ILE A 10 1.95 -6.02 6.67
CA ILE A 10 1.31 -5.57 7.91
C ILE A 10 -0.18 -5.37 7.66
N ALA A 11 -1.02 -6.29 8.15
CA ALA A 11 -2.46 -6.28 7.98
C ALA A 11 -3.22 -6.12 9.31
N GLY A 12 -4.48 -5.68 9.25
CA GLY A 12 -5.33 -5.45 10.42
C GLY A 12 -6.41 -4.40 10.17
N GLY A 13 -7.40 -4.32 11.06
CA GLY A 13 -8.50 -3.34 10.94
C GLY A 13 -8.05 -1.88 11.12
N THR A 14 -8.95 -0.95 10.82
CA THR A 14 -8.74 0.48 11.11
C THR A 14 -8.46 0.70 12.61
N GLY A 15 -7.49 1.55 12.93
CA GLY A 15 -7.10 1.82 14.31
C GLY A 15 -6.23 0.73 15.00
N SER A 16 -5.87 -0.36 14.31
CA SER A 16 -5.07 -1.44 14.90
C SER A 16 -3.57 -1.13 15.07
N GLY A 17 -3.11 0.06 14.67
CA GLY A 17 -1.70 0.48 14.82
C GLY A 17 -0.76 0.12 13.66
N LYS A 18 -1.28 -0.28 12.48
CA LYS A 18 -0.46 -0.61 11.29
C LYS A 18 0.51 0.51 10.91
N THR A 19 -0.01 1.72 10.72
CA THR A 19 0.79 2.90 10.37
C THR A 19 1.80 3.24 11.47
N SER A 20 1.43 3.03 12.74
CA SER A 20 2.35 3.25 13.87
C SER A 20 3.54 2.30 13.83
N ILE A 21 3.33 1.02 13.53
CA ILE A 21 4.42 0.05 13.45
C ILE A 21 5.31 0.32 12.23
N ALA A 22 4.72 0.65 11.08
CA ALA A 22 5.45 0.98 9.86
C ALA A 22 6.34 2.22 10.06
N ASN A 23 5.79 3.29 10.64
CA ASN A 23 6.53 4.51 10.96
C ASN A 23 7.64 4.27 12.00
N TYR A 24 7.37 3.45 13.01
CA TYR A 24 8.40 3.07 13.99
C TYR A 24 9.58 2.37 13.32
N LEU A 25 9.31 1.42 12.42
CA LEU A 25 10.35 0.72 11.67
C LEU A 25 11.11 1.67 10.74
N LEU A 26 10.41 2.53 10.00
CA LEU A 26 11.03 3.51 9.11
C LEU A 26 11.94 4.47 9.88
N ASN A 27 11.50 4.99 11.03
CA ASN A 27 12.30 5.86 11.88
C ASN A 27 13.53 5.15 12.47
N LYS A 28 13.44 3.84 12.70
CA LYS A 28 14.52 3.04 13.28
C LYS A 28 15.60 2.66 12.27
N PHE A 29 15.22 2.30 11.05
CA PHE A 29 16.14 1.80 10.02
C PHE A 29 16.53 2.85 8.97
N GLY A 30 15.73 3.92 8.83
CA GLY A 30 15.92 4.95 7.82
C GLY A 30 15.48 4.51 6.42
N SER A 31 15.23 5.50 5.55
CA SER A 31 14.75 5.30 4.17
C SER A 31 15.75 4.62 3.25
N GLU A 32 17.04 4.59 3.62
CA GLU A 32 18.10 3.91 2.86
C GLU A 32 18.03 2.38 2.98
N GLN A 33 17.41 1.86 4.05
CA GLN A 33 17.35 0.43 4.35
C GLN A 33 15.91 -0.13 4.34
N LEU A 34 14.91 0.74 4.47
CA LEU A 34 13.50 0.35 4.56
C LEU A 34 12.63 1.28 3.74
N ILE A 35 11.75 0.70 2.94
CA ILE A 35 10.70 1.40 2.20
C ILE A 35 9.35 0.95 2.74
N VAL A 36 8.45 1.91 2.97
CA VAL A 36 7.06 1.63 3.34
C VAL A 36 6.19 1.86 2.11
N ILE A 37 5.33 0.90 1.80
CA ILE A 37 4.35 0.97 0.73
C ILE A 37 2.97 0.74 1.35
N GLU A 38 2.08 1.72 1.18
CA GLU A 38 0.70 1.63 1.67
C GLU A 38 -0.22 1.13 0.56
N GLN A 39 -0.94 0.03 0.79
CA GLN A 39 -1.90 -0.51 -0.19
C GLN A 39 -3.00 0.51 -0.54
N ASP A 40 -3.39 1.35 0.42
CA ASP A 40 -4.39 2.42 0.22
C ASP A 40 -3.94 3.46 -0.83
N SER A 41 -2.64 3.58 -1.09
CA SER A 41 -2.13 4.43 -2.20
C SER A 41 -2.46 3.86 -3.59
N TYR A 42 -2.97 2.63 -3.65
CA TYR A 42 -3.35 1.93 -4.87
C TYR A 42 -4.87 1.83 -5.05
N TYR A 43 -5.68 2.68 -4.39
CA TYR A 43 -7.07 2.82 -4.78
C TYR A 43 -7.18 3.21 -6.26
N LYS A 44 -8.11 2.59 -6.97
CA LYS A 44 -8.38 2.88 -8.38
C LYS A 44 -8.67 4.37 -8.57
N ASN A 45 -8.11 4.93 -9.62
CA ASN A 45 -8.30 6.34 -9.93
C ASN A 45 -9.73 6.59 -10.43
N ASN A 46 -10.55 7.17 -9.54
CA ASN A 46 -11.95 7.51 -9.81
C ASN A 46 -12.14 8.97 -10.25
N SER A 47 -11.08 9.64 -10.72
CA SER A 47 -11.14 11.05 -11.12
C SER A 47 -12.13 11.32 -12.26
N ALA A 48 -12.38 10.34 -13.14
CA ALA A 48 -13.35 10.42 -14.22
C ALA A 48 -14.82 10.33 -13.78
N LEU A 49 -15.08 9.84 -12.55
CA LEU A 49 -16.43 9.72 -12.01
C LEU A 49 -16.96 11.08 -11.54
N SER A 50 -18.27 11.28 -11.74
CA SER A 50 -19.03 12.38 -11.14
C SER A 50 -19.05 12.27 -9.61
N ILE A 51 -19.46 13.35 -8.93
CA ILE A 51 -19.52 13.35 -7.46
C ILE A 51 -20.48 12.27 -6.92
N ASP A 52 -21.62 12.06 -7.58
CA ASP A 52 -22.63 11.08 -7.19
C ASP A 52 -22.12 9.65 -7.35
N GLU A 53 -21.38 9.38 -8.43
CA GLU A 53 -20.75 8.08 -8.68
C GLU A 53 -19.60 7.81 -7.70
N ARG A 54 -18.84 8.84 -7.30
CA ARG A 54 -17.80 8.72 -6.26
C ARG A 54 -18.40 8.38 -4.90
N ASN A 55 -19.56 8.96 -4.56
CA ASN A 55 -20.25 8.68 -3.30
C ASN A 55 -20.79 7.25 -3.19
N GLN A 56 -20.92 6.54 -4.32
CA GLN A 56 -21.37 5.15 -4.36
C GLN A 56 -20.21 4.13 -4.28
N GLN A 57 -18.95 4.61 -4.22
CA GLN A 57 -17.80 3.72 -4.17
C GLN A 57 -17.67 3.03 -2.81
N ASN A 58 -17.50 1.71 -2.85
CA ASN A 58 -17.18 0.91 -1.68
C ASN A 58 -15.66 0.69 -1.60
N PHE A 59 -14.96 1.50 -0.83
CA PHE A 59 -13.51 1.41 -0.65
C PHE A 59 -13.07 0.15 0.12
N ASP A 60 -13.96 -0.48 0.88
CA ASP A 60 -13.67 -1.72 1.59
C ASP A 60 -13.75 -2.96 0.68
N HIS A 61 -14.24 -2.81 -0.56
CA HIS A 61 -14.31 -3.92 -1.51
C HIS A 61 -12.92 -4.19 -2.12
N PRO A 62 -12.49 -5.47 -2.25
CA PRO A 62 -11.20 -5.80 -2.86
C PRO A 62 -10.98 -5.17 -4.25
N ASP A 63 -12.04 -5.03 -5.04
CA ASP A 63 -11.99 -4.41 -6.38
C ASP A 63 -11.71 -2.91 -6.36
N ALA A 64 -11.77 -2.23 -5.22
CA ALA A 64 -11.42 -0.82 -5.12
C ALA A 64 -9.91 -0.59 -5.30
N ILE A 65 -9.08 -1.63 -5.13
CA ILE A 65 -7.62 -1.58 -5.27
C ILE A 65 -7.21 -1.95 -6.71
N ASP A 66 -6.26 -1.20 -7.26
CA ASP A 66 -5.53 -1.55 -8.47
C ASP A 66 -4.45 -2.59 -8.15
N ILE A 67 -4.90 -3.85 -8.03
CA ILE A 67 -4.04 -4.97 -7.66
C ILE A 67 -2.96 -5.27 -8.70
N GLU A 68 -3.22 -4.96 -9.98
CA GLU A 68 -2.26 -5.16 -11.07
C GLU A 68 -1.09 -4.20 -10.92
N LEU A 69 -1.37 -2.91 -10.70
CA LEU A 69 -0.34 -1.91 -10.46
C LEU A 69 0.44 -2.21 -9.17
N PHE A 70 -0.26 -2.58 -8.10
CA PHE A 70 0.36 -2.93 -6.82
C PHE A 70 1.35 -4.09 -6.98
N ASN A 71 0.91 -5.20 -7.58
CA ASN A 71 1.77 -6.36 -7.82
C ASN A 71 2.96 -6.03 -8.72
N LYS A 72 2.73 -5.27 -9.80
CA LYS A 72 3.81 -4.87 -10.71
C LYS A 72 4.90 -4.08 -9.99
N GLN A 73 4.53 -3.15 -9.12
CA GLN A 73 5.49 -2.34 -8.38
C GLN A 73 6.19 -3.13 -7.27
N LEU A 74 5.48 -4.01 -6.55
CA LEU A 74 6.13 -4.92 -5.58
C LEU A 74 7.18 -5.81 -6.24
N VAL A 75 6.86 -6.41 -7.38
CA VAL A 75 7.81 -7.25 -8.13
C VAL A 75 9.01 -6.43 -8.60
N SER A 76 8.79 -5.19 -9.08
CA SER A 76 9.88 -4.30 -9.51
C SER A 76 10.84 -3.89 -8.39
N LEU A 77 10.42 -3.96 -7.12
CA LEU A 77 11.25 -3.62 -5.97
C LEU A 77 11.96 -4.84 -5.36
N LEU A 78 11.45 -6.05 -5.63
CA LEU A 78 11.97 -7.30 -5.09
C LEU A 78 12.86 -8.08 -6.07
N GLY A 79 12.74 -7.82 -7.38
CA GLY A 79 13.57 -8.41 -8.43
C GLY A 79 14.84 -7.62 -8.70
#